data_AF-A0A8J3R3N0-F1
#
_entry.id   AF-A0A8J3R3N0-F1
#
_cell.length_a   1.000
_cell.length_b   1.000
_cell.length_c   1.000
_cell.angle_alpha   90.00
_cell.angle_beta   90.00
_cell.angle_gamma   90.00
#
_symmetry.space_group_name_H-M   'P 1'
#
loop_
_entity.id
_entity.type
_entity.pdbx_description
1 polymer ?
#
loop_
_entity_poly.entity_id
_entity_poly.type
_entity_poly.pdbx_seq_one_letter_code
_entity_poly.pdbx_strand_id
1 'polypeptide(L)'
;MGTWKPVLSTSYDSWLGIMPDGTLGVGKFDVGRVSLDESHYVVAWPLLSNGFDDVYRQLYSVRKQLNLDVGGPEMLIECIVSSAWRSGRPYWMRLAVPWAGAMVQSGAFDVGKLRTLLVSMSKSELISADDREFAQHALATVDESV
;
A
#
# COMPACT_ATOMS: atom_id res chain seq x y z
N MET A 1 -22.00 -20.96 1.18
CA MET A 1 -21.50 -19.70 1.73
C MET A 1 -20.12 -19.98 2.31
N GLY A 2 -19.05 -19.46 1.69
CA GLY A 2 -17.71 -19.63 2.26
C GLY A 2 -17.47 -18.67 3.41
N THR A 3 -16.41 -18.93 4.18
CA THR A 3 -16.10 -18.19 5.41
C THR A 3 -14.96 -17.20 5.13
N TRP A 4 -15.17 -15.94 5.49
CA TRP A 4 -14.09 -14.94 5.51
C TRP A 4 -13.04 -15.33 6.53
N LYS A 5 -11.77 -15.22 6.16
CA LYS A 5 -10.64 -15.48 7.04
C LYS A 5 -9.87 -14.19 7.31
N PRO A 6 -10.03 -13.54 8.47
CA PRO A 6 -9.19 -12.40 8.84
C PRO A 6 -7.75 -12.87 9.01
N VAL A 7 -6.80 -12.08 8.52
CA VAL A 7 -5.37 -12.42 8.55
C VAL A 7 -4.55 -11.33 9.23
N LEU A 8 -4.80 -10.05 8.89
CA LEU A 8 -4.05 -8.92 9.46
C LEU A 8 -5.02 -7.82 9.90
N SER A 9 -4.87 -7.34 11.14
CA SER A 9 -5.63 -6.19 11.62
C SER A 9 -5.08 -4.89 11.00
N THR A 10 -5.96 -4.13 10.39
CA THR A 10 -5.72 -2.77 9.88
C THR A 10 -6.57 -1.87 10.79
N SER A 11 -5.97 -0.94 11.54
CA SER A 11 -6.61 -0.19 12.66
C SER A 11 -8.12 0.15 12.56
N TYR A 12 -8.74 0.41 13.72
CA TYR A 12 -10.19 0.66 13.85
C TYR A 12 -11.06 -0.56 13.49
N ASP A 13 -10.70 -1.74 14.02
CA ASP A 13 -11.43 -3.02 13.88
C ASP A 13 -11.59 -3.54 12.44
N SER A 14 -10.79 -3.02 11.50
CA SER A 14 -10.78 -3.49 10.12
C SER A 14 -9.72 -4.58 9.95
N TRP A 15 -9.94 -5.50 9.03
CA TRP A 15 -9.05 -6.65 8.82
C TRP A 15 -8.83 -6.87 7.35
N LEU A 16 -7.57 -7.00 6.94
CA LEU A 16 -7.20 -7.65 5.70
C LEU A 16 -7.38 -9.17 5.87
N GLY A 17 -7.92 -9.83 4.85
CA GLY A 17 -8.20 -11.25 4.91
C GLY A 17 -8.62 -11.83 3.57
N ILE A 18 -8.96 -13.12 3.60
CA ILE A 18 -9.39 -13.86 2.41
C ILE A 18 -10.90 -13.99 2.38
N MET A 19 -11.50 -13.57 1.26
CA MET A 19 -12.91 -13.70 0.95
C MET A 19 -13.29 -15.16 0.62
N PRO A 20 -14.58 -15.52 0.69
CA PRO A 20 -15.06 -16.88 0.38
C PRO A 20 -14.64 -17.44 -0.99
N ASP A 21 -14.40 -16.57 -1.97
CA ASP A 21 -13.98 -16.89 -3.33
C ASP A 21 -12.45 -16.98 -3.50
N GLY A 22 -11.70 -16.81 -2.40
CA GLY A 22 -10.23 -16.84 -2.41
C GLY A 22 -9.58 -15.50 -2.73
N THR A 23 -10.36 -14.45 -3.02
CA THR A 23 -9.83 -13.10 -3.25
C THR A 23 -9.40 -12.44 -1.94
N LEU A 24 -8.50 -11.47 -2.04
CA LEU A 24 -8.21 -10.59 -0.90
C LEU A 24 -9.36 -9.60 -0.73
N GLY A 25 -9.80 -9.44 0.51
CA GLY A 25 -10.77 -8.44 0.88
C GLY A 25 -10.32 -7.67 2.11
N VAL A 26 -11.13 -6.70 2.47
CA VAL A 26 -11.07 -6.03 3.77
C VAL A 26 -12.47 -5.99 4.36
N GLY A 27 -12.56 -6.20 5.67
CA GLY A 27 -13.84 -6.15 6.37
C GLY A 27 -13.68 -5.83 7.85
N LYS A 28 -14.76 -5.32 8.45
CA LYS A 28 -14.92 -5.32 9.90
C LYS A 28 -15.73 -6.55 10.31
N PHE A 29 -15.49 -7.06 11.51
CA PHE A 29 -16.22 -8.23 12.00
C PHE A 29 -17.74 -8.00 12.07
N ASP A 30 -18.18 -6.77 12.28
CA ASP A 30 -19.54 -6.38 12.64
C ASP A 30 -20.30 -5.54 11.59
N VAL A 31 -19.63 -4.95 10.60
CA VAL A 31 -20.25 -4.00 9.64
C VAL A 31 -20.39 -4.55 8.21
N GLY A 32 -19.47 -5.40 7.76
CA GLY A 32 -19.50 -5.91 6.38
C GLY A 32 -18.11 -6.18 5.79
N ARG A 33 -18.09 -6.76 4.59
CA ARG A 33 -16.89 -7.24 3.88
C ARG A 33 -16.97 -6.80 2.44
N VAL A 34 -15.83 -6.46 1.87
CA VAL A 34 -15.72 -6.03 0.48
C VAL A 34 -14.39 -6.53 -0.09
N SER A 35 -14.36 -6.92 -1.36
CA SER A 35 -13.10 -7.26 -2.01
C SER A 35 -12.16 -6.05 -2.03
N LEU A 36 -10.85 -6.26 -2.14
CA LEU A 36 -9.90 -5.14 -2.20
C LEU A 36 -10.24 -4.18 -3.36
N ASP A 37 -10.64 -4.72 -4.50
CA ASP A 37 -11.00 -3.97 -5.69
C ASP A 37 -12.26 -3.11 -5.49
N GLU A 38 -13.28 -3.66 -4.85
CA GLU A 38 -14.51 -2.93 -4.51
C GLU A 38 -14.31 -1.95 -3.34
N SER A 39 -13.34 -2.21 -2.45
CA SER A 39 -13.01 -1.33 -1.32
C SER A 39 -12.28 -0.05 -1.73
N HIS A 40 -11.84 0.01 -2.99
CA HIS A 40 -10.92 1.02 -3.52
C HIS A 40 -9.67 1.20 -2.66
N TYR A 41 -9.25 0.15 -1.95
CA TYR A 41 -8.07 0.08 -1.07
C TYR A 41 -8.07 1.08 0.11
N VAL A 42 -9.15 1.84 0.33
CA VAL A 42 -9.28 2.88 1.36
C VAL A 42 -9.06 2.32 2.76
N VAL A 43 -9.55 1.11 3.01
CA VAL A 43 -9.51 0.49 4.34
C VAL A 43 -8.11 -0.02 4.70
N ALA A 44 -7.21 -0.16 3.72
CA ALA A 44 -5.82 -0.54 3.96
C ALA A 44 -4.89 0.67 4.14
N TRP A 45 -5.34 1.90 3.84
CA TRP A 45 -4.54 3.12 4.05
C TRP A 45 -4.09 3.36 5.49
N PRO A 46 -4.83 2.98 6.54
CA PRO A 46 -4.34 3.11 7.90
C PRO A 46 -3.05 2.32 8.19
N LEU A 47 -2.68 1.34 7.35
CA LEU A 47 -1.37 0.70 7.42
C LEU A 47 -0.23 1.68 7.14
N LEU A 48 -0.44 2.71 6.32
CA LEU A 48 0.57 3.74 6.01
C LEU A 48 0.98 4.56 7.23
N SER A 49 0.14 4.60 8.25
CA SER A 49 0.47 5.24 9.53
C SER A 49 1.44 4.41 10.37
N ASN A 50 1.65 3.14 10.02
CA ASN A 50 2.69 2.30 10.58
C ASN A 50 3.99 2.45 9.75
N GLY A 51 5.13 2.13 10.35
CA GLY A 51 6.40 2.09 9.62
C GLY A 51 6.38 1.05 8.50
N PHE A 52 6.96 1.40 7.34
CA PHE A 52 7.03 0.52 6.17
C PHE A 52 7.60 -0.86 6.51
N ASP A 53 8.75 -0.91 7.19
CA ASP A 53 9.43 -2.17 7.52
C ASP A 53 8.59 -3.08 8.41
N ASP A 54 7.84 -2.51 9.34
CA ASP A 54 7.00 -3.28 10.25
C ASP A 54 5.83 -3.89 9.51
N VAL A 55 5.18 -3.12 8.63
CA VAL A 55 4.09 -3.64 7.80
C VAL A 55 4.60 -4.66 6.80
N TYR A 56 5.72 -4.39 6.14
CA TYR A 56 6.31 -5.30 5.17
C TYR A 56 6.69 -6.64 5.81
N ARG A 57 7.34 -6.62 6.99
CA ARG A 57 7.64 -7.84 7.77
C ARG A 57 6.37 -8.59 8.18
N GLN A 58 5.34 -7.87 8.63
CA GLN A 58 4.06 -8.49 8.99
C GLN A 58 3.42 -9.18 7.78
N LEU A 59 3.28 -8.48 6.65
CA LEU A 59 2.72 -9.03 5.41
C LEU A 59 3.52 -10.24 4.92
N TYR A 60 4.85 -10.17 4.97
CA TYR A 60 5.70 -11.28 4.58
C TYR A 60 5.52 -12.50 5.50
N SER A 61 5.37 -12.28 6.81
CA SER A 61 5.12 -13.37 7.77
C SER A 61 3.79 -14.10 7.53
N VAL A 62 2.77 -13.38 7.06
CA VAL A 62 1.44 -13.93 6.78
C VAL A 62 1.21 -14.25 5.30
N ARG A 63 2.21 -14.13 4.43
CA ARG A 63 2.05 -14.28 2.96
C ARG A 63 1.36 -15.59 2.53
N LYS A 64 1.69 -16.71 3.19
CA LYS A 64 1.07 -18.02 2.93
C LYS A 64 -0.40 -18.04 3.32
N GLN A 65 -0.76 -17.27 4.35
CA GLN A 65 -2.14 -17.17 4.83
C GLN A 65 -2.97 -16.18 4.02
N LEU A 66 -2.34 -15.24 3.33
CA LEU A 66 -2.96 -14.26 2.43
C LEU A 66 -3.13 -14.79 0.99
N ASN A 67 -2.65 -16.00 0.69
CA ASN A 67 -2.70 -16.61 -0.64
C ASN A 67 -2.16 -15.67 -1.74
N LEU A 68 -1.05 -14.97 -1.46
CA LEU A 68 -0.42 -13.97 -2.34
C LEU A 68 0.27 -14.59 -3.57
N ASP A 69 -0.20 -15.72 -4.07
CA ASP A 69 0.40 -16.45 -5.20
C ASP A 69 0.31 -15.68 -6.53
N VAL A 70 -0.50 -14.61 -6.59
CA VAL A 70 -0.64 -13.73 -7.78
C VAL A 70 0.20 -12.44 -7.67
N GLY A 71 0.88 -12.22 -6.55
CA GLY A 71 1.75 -11.07 -6.33
C GLY A 71 2.00 -10.93 -4.84
N GLY A 72 3.28 -10.98 -4.46
CA GLY A 72 3.71 -11.01 -3.07
C GLY A 72 3.30 -9.77 -2.26
N PRO A 73 3.80 -9.65 -1.01
CA PRO A 73 3.60 -8.46 -0.16
C PRO A 73 3.85 -7.13 -0.89
N GLU A 74 4.76 -7.14 -1.86
CA GLU A 74 5.12 -6.02 -2.72
C GLU A 74 3.92 -5.50 -3.52
N MET A 75 3.16 -6.40 -4.17
CA MET A 75 1.99 -6.01 -4.95
C MET A 75 0.91 -5.35 -4.07
N LEU A 76 0.68 -5.89 -2.88
CA LEU A 76 -0.29 -5.31 -1.95
C LEU A 76 0.15 -3.90 -1.50
N ILE A 77 1.43 -3.74 -1.17
CA ILE A 77 1.99 -2.44 -0.82
C ILE A 77 1.88 -1.45 -1.99
N GLU A 78 2.21 -1.86 -3.21
CA GLU A 78 2.05 -1.02 -4.41
C GLU A 78 0.61 -0.53 -4.55
N CYS A 79 -0.37 -1.41 -4.35
CA CYS A 79 -1.78 -1.05 -4.41
C CYS A 79 -2.18 -0.08 -3.29
N ILE A 80 -1.74 -0.30 -2.05
CA ILE A 80 -2.03 0.59 -0.92
C ILE A 80 -1.45 1.98 -1.16
N VAL A 81 -0.16 2.07 -1.50
CA VAL A 81 0.53 3.35 -1.73
C VAL A 81 -0.08 4.07 -2.92
N SER A 82 -0.30 3.37 -4.04
CA SER A 82 -0.86 3.97 -5.25
C SER A 82 -2.30 4.46 -5.06
N SER A 83 -3.13 3.71 -4.34
CA SER A 83 -4.52 4.10 -4.08
C SER A 83 -4.60 5.28 -3.11
N ALA A 84 -3.79 5.29 -2.05
CA ALA A 84 -3.69 6.41 -1.12
C ALA A 84 -3.23 7.68 -1.83
N TRP A 85 -2.27 7.57 -2.74
CA TRP A 85 -1.83 8.67 -3.58
C TRP A 85 -2.94 9.21 -4.49
N ARG A 86 -3.64 8.31 -5.20
CA ARG A 86 -4.72 8.69 -6.14
C ARG A 86 -5.98 9.21 -5.44
N SER A 87 -6.07 9.09 -4.13
CA SER A 87 -7.23 9.53 -3.35
C SER A 87 -7.48 11.04 -3.40
N GLY A 88 -6.45 11.85 -3.67
CA GLY A 88 -6.51 13.30 -3.56
C GLY A 88 -6.64 13.82 -2.12
N ARG A 89 -6.57 12.95 -1.11
CA ARG A 89 -6.70 13.32 0.31
C ARG A 89 -5.32 13.64 0.89
N PRO A 90 -5.02 14.91 1.24
CA PRO A 90 -3.66 15.32 1.59
C PRO A 90 -3.00 14.50 2.71
N TYR A 91 -3.76 14.11 3.73
CA TYR A 91 -3.26 13.29 4.83
C TYR A 91 -2.69 11.95 4.36
N TRP A 92 -3.43 11.20 3.53
CA TRP A 92 -3.03 9.88 3.04
C TRP A 92 -1.98 9.98 1.94
N MET A 93 -2.10 10.99 1.08
CA MET A 93 -1.09 11.28 0.07
C MET A 93 0.28 11.51 0.70
N ARG A 94 0.35 12.30 1.78
CA ARG A 94 1.60 12.55 2.52
C ARG A 94 2.18 11.26 3.12
N LEU A 95 1.34 10.39 3.69
CA LEU A 95 1.82 9.11 4.25
C LEU A 95 2.34 8.14 3.17
N ALA A 96 1.85 8.26 1.94
CA ALA A 96 2.31 7.43 0.82
C ALA A 96 3.73 7.80 0.33
N VAL A 97 4.17 9.05 0.53
CA VAL A 97 5.49 9.54 0.07
C VAL A 97 6.68 8.80 0.69
N PRO A 98 6.82 8.72 2.03
CA PRO A 98 7.95 8.01 2.65
C PRO A 98 7.93 6.51 2.33
N TRP A 99 6.74 5.93 2.14
CA TRP A 99 6.60 4.54 1.69
C TRP A 99 7.12 4.34 0.27
N ALA A 100 6.83 5.25 -0.67
CA ALA A 100 7.41 5.19 -2.00
C ALA A 100 8.94 5.25 -1.97
N GLY A 101 9.53 6.06 -1.08
CA GLY A 101 10.98 6.09 -0.85
C GLY A 101 11.52 4.76 -0.31
N ALA A 102 10.84 4.14 0.64
CA ALA A 102 11.23 2.83 1.18
C ALA A 102 11.13 1.71 0.11
N MET A 103 10.13 1.78 -0.76
CA MET A 103 10.00 0.85 -1.89
C MET A 103 11.20 0.95 -2.83
N VAL A 104 11.68 2.16 -3.14
CA VAL A 104 12.92 2.38 -3.93
C VAL A 104 14.11 1.71 -3.26
N GLN A 105 14.30 1.93 -1.95
CA GLN A 105 15.45 1.39 -1.22
C GLN A 105 15.46 -0.14 -1.15
N SER A 106 14.29 -0.79 -1.14
CA SER A 106 14.20 -2.24 -1.03
C SER A 106 14.60 -3.00 -2.30
N GLY A 107 14.54 -2.36 -3.47
CA GLY A 107 14.81 -2.99 -4.77
C GLY A 107 13.84 -4.10 -5.18
N ALA A 108 12.76 -4.34 -4.44
CA ALA A 108 11.83 -5.46 -4.66
C ALA A 108 10.60 -5.10 -5.50
N PHE A 109 10.42 -3.83 -5.82
CA PHE A 109 9.20 -3.27 -6.43
C PHE A 109 9.39 -2.94 -7.91
N ASP A 110 8.27 -2.84 -8.64
CA ASP A 110 8.29 -2.48 -10.06
C ASP A 110 8.82 -1.05 -10.25
N VAL A 111 10.01 -0.95 -10.84
CA VAL A 111 10.71 0.31 -11.10
C VAL A 111 9.90 1.26 -11.98
N GLY A 112 9.19 0.75 -12.99
CA GLY A 112 8.40 1.59 -13.90
C GLY A 112 7.19 2.22 -13.22
N LYS A 113 6.49 1.44 -12.37
CA LYS A 113 5.39 1.94 -11.55
C LYS A 113 5.89 2.94 -10.51
N LEU A 114 7.00 2.62 -9.83
CA LEU A 114 7.61 3.51 -8.84
C LEU A 114 8.04 4.84 -9.44
N ARG A 115 8.71 4.82 -10.60
CA ARG A 115 9.11 6.03 -11.32
C ARG A 115 7.90 6.91 -11.63
N THR A 116 6.83 6.31 -12.16
CA THR A 116 5.59 7.01 -12.49
C THR A 116 4.96 7.64 -11.24
N LEU A 117 4.93 6.90 -10.13
CA LEU A 117 4.40 7.38 -8.86
C LEU A 117 5.21 8.56 -8.32
N LEU A 118 6.54 8.45 -8.28
CA LEU A 118 7.43 9.50 -7.76
C LEU A 118 7.43 10.77 -8.63
N VAL A 119 7.32 10.64 -9.95
CA VAL A 119 7.09 11.79 -10.86
C VAL A 119 5.78 12.48 -10.53
N SER A 120 4.71 11.73 -10.24
CA SER A 120 3.43 12.31 -9.84
C SER A 120 3.54 13.01 -8.48
N MET A 121 4.24 12.41 -7.51
CA MET A 121 4.44 12.96 -6.16
C MET A 121 5.21 14.28 -6.19
N SER A 122 6.37 14.29 -6.85
CA SER A 122 7.25 15.46 -6.94
C SER A 122 6.61 16.71 -7.57
N LYS A 123 5.53 16.54 -8.35
CA LYS A 123 4.82 17.62 -9.03
C LYS A 123 3.52 18.06 -8.34
N SER A 124 3.11 17.37 -7.27
CA SER A 124 1.81 17.61 -6.65
C SER A 124 1.79 18.81 -5.72
N GLU A 125 0.88 19.75 -5.95
CA GLU A 125 0.64 20.90 -5.06
C GLU A 125 -0.18 20.54 -3.82
N LEU A 126 -0.69 19.29 -3.73
CA LEU A 126 -1.51 18.81 -2.61
C LEU A 126 -0.69 18.32 -1.40
N ILE A 127 0.63 18.24 -1.54
CA ILE A 127 1.58 17.86 -0.47
C ILE A 127 2.60 18.97 -0.24
N SER A 128 3.37 18.87 0.84
CA SER A 128 4.34 19.92 1.20
C SER A 128 5.51 20.02 0.20
N ALA A 129 6.25 21.12 0.25
CA ALA A 129 7.48 21.26 -0.52
C ALA A 129 8.50 20.17 -0.13
N ASP A 130 8.66 19.91 1.16
CA ASP A 130 9.56 18.89 1.70
C ASP A 130 9.20 17.49 1.18
N ASP A 131 7.91 17.13 1.14
CA ASP A 131 7.46 15.84 0.61
C ASP A 131 7.73 15.73 -0.91
N ARG A 132 7.60 16.84 -1.65
CA ARG A 132 7.94 16.88 -3.08
C ARG A 132 9.44 16.71 -3.31
N GLU A 133 10.26 17.41 -2.53
CA GLU A 133 11.72 17.32 -2.60
C GLU A 133 12.20 15.91 -2.26
N PHE A 134 11.63 15.29 -1.22
CA PHE A 134 11.87 13.89 -0.90
C PHE A 134 11.54 12.97 -2.08
N ALA A 135 10.37 13.15 -2.71
CA ALA A 135 10.00 12.37 -3.89
C ALA A 135 10.94 12.58 -5.09
N GLN A 136 11.48 13.79 -5.26
CA GLN A 136 12.49 14.09 -6.30
C GLN A 136 13.81 13.36 -6.02
N HIS A 137 14.28 13.36 -4.77
CA HIS A 137 15.49 12.61 -4.39
C HIS A 137 15.32 11.10 -4.57
N ALA A 138 14.17 10.55 -4.17
CA ALA A 138 13.84 9.16 -4.39
C ALA A 138 13.78 8.82 -5.89
N LEU A 139 13.23 9.71 -6.72
CA LEU A 139 13.20 9.55 -8.18
C LEU A 139 14.60 9.53 -8.79
N ALA A 140 15.50 10.40 -8.34
CA ALA A 140 16.89 10.41 -8.80
C ALA A 140 17.59 9.08 -8.48
N THR A 141 17.34 8.51 -7.29
CA THR A 141 17.88 7.21 -6.88
C THR A 141 17.41 6.08 -7.80
N VAL A 142 16.14 6.12 -8.23
CA VAL A 142 15.60 5.16 -9.21
C VAL A 142 16.32 5.28 -10.55
N ASP A 143 16.48 6.51 -11.05
CA ASP A 143 17.09 6.77 -12.36
C ASP A 143 18.58 6.41 -12.40
N GLU A 144 19.28 6.44 -11.27
CA GLU A 144 20.68 5.99 -11.15
C GLU A 144 20.84 4.46 -11.10
N SER A 145 19.75 3.74 -10.81
CA SER A 145 19.76 2.28 -10.62
C SER A 145 19.38 1.47 -11.87
N VAL A 146 19.08 2.14 -13.00
CA VAL A 146 18.67 1.57 -14.30
C VAL A 146 19.75 1.78 -15.34
#